data_AF-A0AAV5JPQ3-F1
#
_entry.id   AF-A0AAV5JPQ3-F1
#
_cell.length_a   1.000
_cell.length_b   1.000
_cell.length_c   1.000
_cell.angle_alpha   90.00
_cell.angle_beta   90.00
_cell.angle_gamma   90.00
#
_symmetry.space_group_name_H-M   'P 1'
#
loop_
_entity.id
_entity.type
_entity.pdbx_description
1 polymer ?
#
loop_
_entity_poly.entity_id
_entity_poly.type
_entity_poly.pdbx_seq_one_letter_code
_entity_poly.pdbx_strand_id
1 'polypeptide(L)'
;MDSLQALPPLSSLSLSAVSFLNAKLRTGEDLARAPSLVSELQTQCKDLDASLVDLNRSLESRLAAYASFSDRIDGLFGDVITKLTDLRSSDLKSSVSPQDSIADGSGGGLGEDLPVLAKEVARVETVRAYAGESAFQNVKSVEQNIAWW
;
A
#
# COMPACT_ATOMS: atom_id res chain seq x y z
N MET A 1 48.94 30.89 -42.55
CA MET A 1 49.09 32.03 -41.61
C MET A 1 48.10 31.77 -40.50
N ASP A 2 48.42 30.77 -39.67
CA ASP A 2 47.55 30.27 -38.63
C ASP A 2 47.50 31.31 -37.52
N SER A 3 46.33 31.90 -37.30
CA SER A 3 46.10 32.80 -36.18
C SER A 3 46.48 32.06 -34.90
N LEU A 4 47.53 32.53 -34.22
CA LEU A 4 47.84 32.14 -32.85
C LEU A 4 46.65 32.53 -31.99
N GLN A 5 45.69 31.61 -31.85
CA GLN A 5 44.55 31.74 -30.97
C GLN A 5 45.12 31.99 -29.58
N ALA A 6 44.98 33.23 -29.10
CA ALA A 6 45.52 33.64 -27.82
C ALA A 6 45.04 32.67 -26.75
N LEU A 7 45.99 32.10 -26.00
CA LEU A 7 45.68 31.24 -24.87
C LEU A 7 44.66 31.96 -23.97
N PRO A 8 43.61 31.27 -23.51
CA PRO A 8 42.66 31.88 -22.59
C PRO A 8 43.40 32.49 -21.39
N PRO A 9 42.96 33.65 -20.90
CA PRO A 9 43.63 34.31 -19.79
C PRO A 9 43.72 33.35 -18.59
N LEU A 10 44.88 33.23 -17.97
CA LEU A 10 45.10 32.32 -16.83
C LEU A 10 44.10 32.56 -15.68
N SER A 11 43.52 33.76 -15.60
CA SER A 11 42.44 34.14 -14.69
C SER A 11 41.15 33.34 -14.87
N SER A 12 40.92 32.74 -16.04
CA SER A 12 39.76 31.87 -16.32
C SER A 12 40.00 30.41 -15.94
N LEU A 13 41.23 30.05 -15.56
CA LEU A 13 41.59 28.69 -15.17
C LEU A 13 41.58 28.59 -13.64
N SER A 14 41.11 27.47 -13.11
CA SER A 14 41.16 27.22 -11.68
C SER A 14 42.62 27.11 -11.21
N LEU A 15 42.88 27.48 -9.96
CA LEU A 15 44.23 27.42 -9.38
C LEU A 15 44.84 26.00 -9.48
N SER A 16 44.01 24.96 -9.33
CA SER A 16 44.41 23.57 -9.52
C SER A 16 44.77 23.25 -10.96
N ALA A 17 44.02 23.75 -11.95
CA ALA A 17 44.34 23.54 -13.37
C ALA A 17 45.66 24.23 -13.76
N VAL A 18 45.91 25.43 -13.25
CA VAL A 18 47.17 26.15 -13.45
C VAL A 18 48.32 25.42 -12.78
N SER A 19 48.15 24.95 -11.54
CA SER A 19 49.17 24.14 -10.84
C SER A 19 49.49 22.85 -11.59
N PHE A 20 48.48 22.15 -12.11
CA PHE A 20 48.64 20.94 -12.91
C PHE A 20 49.39 21.19 -14.21
N LEU A 21 48.99 22.22 -14.97
CA LEU A 21 49.66 22.62 -16.21
C LEU A 21 51.12 23.02 -15.94
N ASN A 22 51.37 23.80 -14.90
CA ASN A 22 52.72 24.23 -14.52
C ASN A 22 53.60 23.05 -14.05
N ALA A 23 53.01 22.02 -13.45
CA ALA A 23 53.72 20.80 -13.08
C ALA A 23 54.06 19.92 -14.30
N LYS A 24 53.20 19.93 -15.33
CA LYS A 24 53.32 19.08 -16.54
C LYS A 24 54.02 19.73 -17.72
N LEU A 25 54.19 21.06 -17.74
CA LEU A 25 54.77 21.83 -18.86
C LEU A 25 55.97 22.67 -18.40
N ARG A 26 56.71 22.20 -17.40
CA ARG A 26 57.76 22.99 -16.72
C ARG A 26 59.06 23.07 -17.54
N THR A 27 59.35 22.06 -18.34
CA THR A 27 60.60 21.98 -19.14
C THR A 27 60.32 22.01 -20.64
N GLY A 28 61.32 22.40 -21.44
CA GLY A 28 61.17 22.46 -22.91
C GLY A 28 60.91 21.08 -23.55
N GLU A 29 61.37 20.00 -22.92
CA GLU A 29 61.08 18.63 -23.33
C GLU A 29 59.61 18.25 -23.06
N ASP A 30 59.03 18.77 -21.98
CA ASP A 30 57.60 18.60 -21.67
C ASP A 30 56.71 19.34 -22.67
N LEU A 31 57.16 20.47 -23.22
CA LEU A 31 56.44 21.17 -24.30
C LEU A 31 56.33 20.30 -25.56
N ALA A 32 57.33 19.48 -25.87
CA ALA A 32 57.23 18.53 -26.99
C ALA A 32 56.21 17.41 -26.73
N ARG A 33 55.92 17.12 -25.45
CA ARG A 33 54.87 16.18 -25.00
C ARG A 33 53.50 16.84 -24.83
N ALA A 34 53.40 18.17 -24.90
CA ALA A 34 52.14 18.89 -24.76
C ALA A 34 51.02 18.38 -25.69
N PRO A 35 51.28 18.02 -26.97
CA PRO A 35 50.24 17.49 -27.85
C PRO A 35 49.66 16.17 -27.36
N SER A 36 50.47 15.28 -26.77
CA SER A 36 49.96 14.03 -26.22
C SER A 36 49.13 14.25 -24.97
N LEU A 37 49.53 15.22 -24.12
CA LEU A 37 48.74 15.63 -22.95
C LEU A 37 47.37 16.17 -23.38
N VAL A 38 47.30 16.98 -24.43
CA VAL A 38 46.03 17.49 -24.97
C VAL A 38 45.15 16.35 -25.47
N SER A 39 45.71 15.39 -26.22
CA SER A 39 44.97 14.22 -26.69
C SER A 39 44.42 13.36 -25.55
N GLU A 40 45.21 13.16 -24.49
CA GLU A 40 44.78 12.43 -23.29
C GLU A 40 43.65 13.17 -22.58
N LEU A 41 43.79 14.48 -22.36
CA LEU A 41 42.79 15.30 -21.68
C LEU A 41 41.48 15.37 -22.50
N GLN A 42 41.58 15.47 -23.83
CA GLN A 42 40.42 15.38 -24.72
C GLN A 42 39.73 14.01 -24.65
N THR A 43 40.51 12.93 -24.54
CA THR A 43 39.96 11.58 -24.39
C THR A 43 39.24 11.45 -23.05
N GLN A 44 39.86 11.88 -21.96
CA GLN A 44 39.24 11.90 -20.63
C GLN A 44 37.97 12.75 -20.59
N CYS A 45 37.95 13.90 -21.26
CA CYS A 45 36.74 14.72 -21.37
C CYS A 45 35.63 13.98 -22.14
N LYS A 46 35.95 13.31 -23.25
CA LYS A 46 34.97 12.52 -24.00
C LYS A 46 34.44 11.34 -23.20
N ASP A 47 35.31 10.64 -22.48
CA ASP A 47 34.92 9.50 -21.64
C ASP A 47 34.04 9.95 -20.47
N LEU A 48 34.37 11.10 -19.85
CA LEU A 48 33.55 11.70 -18.80
C LEU A 48 32.17 12.12 -19.32
N ASP A 49 32.12 12.73 -20.50
CA ASP A 49 30.87 13.15 -21.14
C ASP A 49 30.00 11.93 -21.48
N ALA A 50 30.60 10.86 -22.03
CA ALA A 50 29.93 9.59 -22.27
C ALA A 50 29.39 8.97 -20.96
N SER A 51 30.18 9.01 -19.87
CA SER A 51 29.77 8.51 -18.57
C SER A 51 28.63 9.33 -17.96
N LEU A 52 28.63 10.66 -18.13
CA LEU A 52 27.53 11.53 -17.69
C LEU A 52 26.23 11.22 -18.44
N VAL A 53 26.31 11.02 -19.76
CA VAL A 53 25.14 10.64 -20.58
C VAL A 53 24.59 9.27 -20.16
N ASP A 54 25.46 8.30 -19.91
CA ASP A 54 25.06 6.96 -19.46
C ASP A 54 24.40 7.01 -18.07
N LEU A 55 24.99 7.78 -17.15
CA LEU A 55 24.42 7.97 -15.82
C LEU A 55 23.05 8.65 -15.88
N ASN A 56 22.91 9.70 -16.70
CA ASN A 56 21.62 10.38 -16.87
C ASN A 56 20.56 9.42 -17.41
N ARG A 57 20.89 8.62 -18.43
CA ARG A 57 20.00 7.58 -18.97
C ARG A 57 19.60 6.54 -17.93
N SER A 58 20.56 6.11 -17.10
CA SER A 58 20.32 5.16 -16.00
C SER A 58 19.37 5.74 -14.96
N LEU A 59 19.53 7.02 -14.60
CA LEU A 59 18.63 7.71 -13.68
C LEU A 59 17.23 7.87 -14.26
N GLU A 60 17.09 8.25 -15.52
CA GLU A 60 15.80 8.34 -16.21
C GLU A 60 15.07 7.00 -16.21
N SER A 61 15.77 5.91 -16.54
CA SER A 61 15.21 4.55 -16.51
C SER A 61 14.74 4.15 -15.10
N ARG A 62 15.56 4.41 -14.08
CA ARG A 62 15.19 4.13 -12.68
C ARG A 62 13.99 4.96 -12.22
N LEU A 63 13.93 6.23 -12.60
CA LEU A 63 12.83 7.12 -12.27
C LEU A 63 11.54 6.66 -12.94
N ALA A 64 11.59 6.26 -14.21
CA ALA A 64 10.45 5.69 -14.93
C ALA A 64 9.96 4.38 -14.29
N ALA A 65 10.88 3.50 -13.88
CA ALA A 65 10.52 2.27 -13.16
C ALA A 65 9.87 2.58 -11.80
N TYR A 66 10.38 3.58 -11.07
CA TYR A 66 9.80 4.03 -9.81
C TYR A 66 8.40 4.64 -9.99
N ALA A 67 8.20 5.47 -11.01
CA ALA A 67 6.89 6.04 -11.34
C ALA A 67 5.87 4.94 -11.65
N SER A 68 6.23 3.96 -12.49
CA SER A 68 5.37 2.81 -12.77
C SER A 68 5.07 1.97 -11.52
N PHE A 69 6.04 1.82 -10.61
CA PHE A 69 5.82 1.14 -9.34
C PHE A 69 4.86 1.93 -8.42
N SER A 70 4.99 3.27 -8.40
CA SER A 70 4.09 4.14 -7.66
C SER A 70 2.66 4.05 -8.19
N ASP A 71 2.46 4.17 -9.51
CA ASP A 71 1.15 4.06 -10.15
C ASP A 71 0.48 2.72 -9.81
N ARG A 72 1.26 1.64 -9.74
CA ARG A 72 0.77 0.32 -9.32
C ARG A 72 0.34 0.31 -7.86
N ILE A 73 1.08 0.95 -6.95
CA ILE A 73 0.69 1.08 -5.55
C ILE A 73 -0.59 1.91 -5.41
N ASP A 74 -0.67 3.03 -6.13
CA ASP A 74 -1.83 3.91 -6.11
C ASP A 74 -3.08 3.17 -6.61
N GLY A 75 -2.96 2.36 -7.66
CA GLY A 75 -4.02 1.47 -8.14
C GLY A 75 -4.46 0.45 -7.07
N LEU A 76 -3.51 -0.22 -6.40
CA LEU A 76 -3.82 -1.17 -5.33
C LEU A 76 -4.51 -0.48 -4.13
N PHE A 77 -4.09 0.72 -3.78
CA PHE A 77 -4.74 1.49 -2.74
C PHE A 77 -6.17 1.87 -3.15
N GLY A 78 -6.37 2.30 -4.40
CA GLY A 78 -7.70 2.53 -4.97
C GLY A 78 -8.61 1.29 -4.89
N ASP A 79 -8.10 0.12 -5.25
CA ASP A 79 -8.83 -1.15 -5.16
C ASP A 79 -9.20 -1.51 -3.71
N VAL A 80 -8.32 -1.26 -2.75
CA VAL A 80 -8.62 -1.48 -1.32
C VAL A 80 -9.71 -0.52 -0.85
N ILE A 81 -9.61 0.77 -1.19
CA ILE A 81 -10.60 1.78 -0.80
C ILE A 81 -11.97 1.48 -1.41
N THR A 82 -12.03 1.08 -2.68
CA THR A 82 -13.28 0.70 -3.34
C THR A 82 -13.90 -0.54 -2.69
N LYS A 83 -13.12 -1.59 -2.42
CA LYS A 83 -13.60 -2.79 -1.69
C LYS A 83 -14.10 -2.46 -0.28
N LEU A 84 -13.40 -1.63 0.48
CA LEU A 84 -13.86 -1.20 1.82
C LEU A 84 -15.15 -0.38 1.74
N THR A 85 -15.29 0.47 0.71
CA THR A 85 -16.51 1.25 0.48
C THR A 85 -17.68 0.35 0.08
N ASP A 86 -17.43 -0.68 -0.72
CA ASP A 86 -18.46 -1.66 -1.12
C ASP A 86 -18.93 -2.52 0.06
N LEU A 87 -18.00 -2.99 0.90
CA LEU A 87 -18.33 -3.68 2.16
C LEU A 87 -19.19 -2.79 3.07
N ARG A 88 -18.78 -1.53 3.29
CA ARG A 88 -19.56 -0.57 4.07
C ARG A 88 -20.95 -0.32 3.47
N SER A 89 -21.05 -0.21 2.15
CA SER A 89 -22.32 0.00 1.46
C SER A 89 -23.23 -1.24 1.56
N SER A 90 -22.64 -2.43 1.61
CA SER A 90 -23.35 -3.70 1.83
C SER A 90 -23.88 -3.81 3.26
N ASP A 91 -23.09 -3.41 4.27
CA ASP A 91 -23.56 -3.30 5.66
C ASP A 91 -24.69 -2.27 5.81
N LEU A 92 -24.59 -1.11 5.15
CA LEU A 92 -25.67 -0.11 5.19
C LEU A 92 -26.92 -0.56 4.43
N LYS A 93 -26.81 -1.27 3.31
CA LYS A 93 -27.97 -1.89 2.63
C LYS A 93 -28.63 -2.97 3.49
N SER A 94 -27.87 -3.67 4.33
CA SER A 94 -28.41 -4.59 5.33
C SER A 94 -29.03 -3.90 6.55
N SER A 95 -28.62 -2.66 6.86
CA SER A 95 -29.00 -1.95 8.08
C SER A 95 -30.05 -0.84 7.89
N VAL A 96 -30.34 -0.42 6.65
CA VAL A 96 -31.41 0.56 6.37
C VAL A 96 -32.70 -0.18 6.04
N SER A 97 -33.46 -0.48 7.08
CA SER A 97 -34.92 -0.40 7.02
C SER A 97 -35.45 0.25 8.29
N PRO A 98 -35.50 1.60 8.36
CA PRO A 98 -36.49 2.29 9.16
C PRO A 98 -37.76 2.45 8.31
N GLN A 99 -38.67 1.50 8.51
CA GLN A 99 -40.11 1.69 8.67
C GLN A 99 -40.85 2.64 7.69
N ASP A 100 -41.75 2.08 6.87
CA ASP A 100 -43.21 2.32 6.91
C ASP A 100 -43.83 2.08 5.52
N SER A 101 -44.39 0.88 5.30
CA SER A 101 -45.45 0.66 4.30
C SER A 101 -46.08 -0.72 4.54
N ILE A 102 -47.30 -0.64 5.05
CA ILE A 102 -48.30 -1.69 5.15
C ILE A 102 -48.41 -2.45 3.82
N ALA A 103 -48.38 -3.78 3.91
CA ALA A 103 -49.09 -4.76 3.08
C ALA A 103 -48.19 -5.87 2.53
N ASP A 104 -48.36 -7.03 3.15
CA ASP A 104 -48.61 -8.31 2.49
C ASP A 104 -47.54 -8.87 1.55
N GLY A 105 -46.95 -9.98 2.00
CA GLY A 105 -46.43 -11.01 1.11
C GLY A 105 -44.92 -11.18 1.12
N SER A 106 -44.46 -12.11 1.96
CA SER A 106 -43.36 -13.04 1.68
C SER A 106 -41.97 -12.43 1.49
N GLY A 107 -41.19 -12.39 2.57
CA GLY A 107 -39.80 -11.93 2.57
C GLY A 107 -38.95 -12.71 3.57
N GLY A 108 -38.73 -14.00 3.28
CA GLY A 108 -38.00 -14.98 4.09
C GLY A 108 -36.62 -14.52 4.55
N GLY A 109 -36.58 -13.86 5.70
CA GLY A 109 -35.38 -13.55 6.46
C GLY A 109 -35.62 -13.88 7.93
N LEU A 110 -34.55 -14.22 8.66
CA LEU A 110 -34.49 -14.64 10.08
C LEU A 110 -35.40 -13.88 11.08
N GLY A 111 -35.96 -12.73 10.70
CA GLY A 111 -36.99 -12.01 11.45
C GLY A 111 -38.35 -12.72 11.53
N GLU A 112 -38.69 -13.63 10.60
CA GLU A 112 -39.93 -14.44 10.67
C GLU A 112 -39.79 -15.63 11.63
N ASP A 113 -38.59 -16.22 11.69
CA ASP A 113 -38.32 -17.43 12.46
C ASP A 113 -38.10 -17.13 13.95
N LEU A 114 -37.57 -15.95 14.30
CA LEU A 114 -37.41 -15.53 15.69
C LEU A 114 -38.73 -15.49 16.50
N PRO A 115 -39.83 -14.90 16.02
CA PRO A 115 -41.10 -14.89 16.74
C PRO A 115 -41.78 -16.28 16.75
N VAL A 116 -41.58 -17.10 15.71
CA VAL A 116 -42.05 -18.50 15.70
C VAL A 116 -41.30 -19.31 16.76
N LEU A 117 -39.98 -19.14 16.85
CA LEU A 117 -39.15 -19.79 17.86
C LEU A 117 -39.46 -19.29 19.26
N ALA A 118 -39.72 -17.99 19.47
CA ALA A 118 -40.15 -17.45 20.75
C ALA A 118 -41.51 -18.03 21.20
N LYS A 119 -42.45 -18.17 20.26
CA LYS A 119 -43.74 -18.82 20.52
C LYS A 119 -43.57 -20.30 20.87
N GLU A 120 -42.68 -21.00 20.18
CA GLU A 120 -42.40 -22.41 20.46
C GLU A 120 -41.67 -22.59 21.78
N VAL A 121 -40.72 -21.72 22.14
CA VAL A 121 -40.06 -21.70 23.45
C VAL A 121 -41.07 -21.43 24.56
N ALA A 122 -41.96 -20.44 24.41
CA ALA A 122 -43.02 -20.18 25.38
C ALA A 122 -43.96 -21.39 25.55
N ARG A 123 -44.27 -22.08 24.45
CA ARG A 123 -45.08 -23.32 24.49
C ARG A 123 -44.33 -24.45 25.20
N VAL A 124 -43.04 -24.64 24.91
CA VAL A 124 -42.19 -25.63 25.58
C VAL A 124 -42.01 -25.31 27.06
N GLU A 125 -41.86 -24.05 27.43
CA GLU A 125 -41.81 -23.61 28.84
C GLU A 125 -43.15 -23.82 29.54
N THR A 126 -44.28 -23.61 28.86
CA THR A 126 -45.61 -23.92 29.41
C THR A 126 -45.80 -25.42 29.60
N VAL A 127 -45.36 -26.25 28.63
CA VAL A 127 -45.37 -27.72 28.77
C VAL A 127 -44.43 -28.15 29.90
N ARG A 128 -43.26 -27.52 30.05
CA ARG A 128 -42.32 -27.78 31.15
C ARG A 128 -42.90 -27.34 32.49
N ALA A 129 -43.60 -26.21 32.57
CA ALA A 129 -44.30 -25.80 33.78
C ALA A 129 -45.37 -26.84 34.11
N TYR A 130 -46.20 -27.24 33.15
CA TYR A 130 -47.25 -28.23 33.37
C TYR A 130 -46.69 -29.62 33.76
N ALA A 131 -45.63 -30.08 33.10
CA ALA A 131 -44.97 -31.36 33.37
C ALA A 131 -44.11 -31.31 34.65
N GLY A 132 -43.47 -30.18 34.93
CA GLY A 132 -42.64 -29.94 36.10
C GLY A 132 -43.48 -29.81 37.37
N GLU A 133 -44.58 -29.04 37.34
CA GLU A 133 -45.52 -28.92 38.47
C GLU A 133 -46.23 -30.26 38.74
N SER A 134 -46.61 -31.00 37.69
CA SER A 134 -47.28 -32.31 37.83
C SER A 134 -46.32 -33.41 38.30
N ALA A 135 -45.04 -33.38 37.90
CA ALA A 135 -44.04 -34.32 38.37
C ALA A 135 -43.59 -34.02 39.81
N PHE A 136 -43.47 -32.75 40.20
CA PHE A 136 -43.08 -32.38 41.58
C PHE A 136 -44.21 -32.60 42.59
N GLN A 137 -45.48 -32.38 42.21
CA GLN A 137 -46.63 -32.66 43.08
C GLN A 137 -46.85 -34.17 43.28
N ASN A 138 -46.68 -35.00 42.23
CA ASN A 138 -46.82 -36.45 42.37
C ASN A 138 -45.69 -37.08 43.20
N VAL A 139 -44.44 -36.60 43.11
CA VAL A 139 -43.34 -37.12 43.96
C VAL A 139 -43.56 -36.76 45.44
N LYS A 140 -43.99 -35.53 45.74
CA LYS A 140 -44.30 -35.11 47.12
C LYS A 140 -45.48 -35.88 47.73
N SER A 141 -46.51 -36.15 46.92
CA SER A 141 -47.68 -36.91 47.36
C SER A 141 -47.40 -38.41 47.52
N VAL A 142 -46.45 -38.96 46.77
CA VAL A 142 -45.97 -40.34 46.96
C VAL A 142 -45.05 -40.45 48.18
N GLU A 143 -44.15 -39.50 48.41
CA GLU A 143 -43.30 -39.49 49.62
C GLU A 143 -44.10 -39.32 50.92
N GLN A 144 -45.16 -38.50 50.93
CA GLN A 144 -46.04 -38.37 52.11
C GLN A 144 -46.87 -39.63 52.38
N ASN A 145 -47.11 -40.49 51.39
CA ASN A 145 -47.89 -41.71 51.53
C ASN A 145 -47.03 -42.93 51.95
N ILE A 146 -45.70 -42.84 51.82
CA ILE A 146 -44.76 -43.87 52.29
C ILE A 146 -44.36 -43.63 53.76
N ALA A 147 -44.47 -42.41 54.27
CA ALA A 147 -44.12 -42.06 55.65
C ALA A 147 -45.11 -42.55 56.73
N TRP A 148 -46.14 -43.31 56.36
CA TRP A 148 -47.14 -43.90 57.27
C TRP A 148 -47.26 -45.43 57.15
N TRP A 149 -46.24 -46.11 56.62
CA TRP A 149 -46.05 -47.55 56.75
C TRP A 149 -44.68 -47.88 57.34
#